data_AF-A0A934H7F5-F1
#
_entry.id   AF-A0A934H7F5-F1
#
_cell.length_a   1.000
_cell.length_b   1.000
_cell.length_c   1.000
_cell.angle_alpha   90.00
_cell.angle_beta   90.00
_cell.angle_gamma   90.00
#
_symmetry.space_group_name_H-M   'P 1'
#
loop_
_entity.id
_entity.type
_entity.pdbx_description
1 polymer ?
#
loop_
_entity_poly.entity_id
_entity_poly.type
_entity_poly.pdbx_seq_one_letter_code
_entity_poly.pdbx_strand_id
1 'polypeptide(L)'
;LPLLTALVVFIVLMGIDGLNSYLTFFPGLPHLYEPSNICRLVTGTLNGLALATIVFPVFNFTLWRTVDPQPVLRNFVELSVLLVTALALVLVMQAEIGFLLYPLALVSTAGVLAMLTLINSMILLILARRENEAETWGDALLPLLAGLTLSVLEIAAMGAVRALLTHYYGLSF
;
A
#
# COMPACT_ATOMS: atom_id res chain seq x y z
N LEU A 1 -0.58 4.41 21.36
CA LEU A 1 -0.09 3.01 21.48
C LEU A 1 -1.09 1.99 20.96
N PRO A 2 -2.32 1.83 21.51
CA PRO A 2 -3.20 0.71 21.14
C PRO A 2 -3.70 0.79 19.69
N LEU A 3 -3.94 1.99 19.15
CA LEU A 3 -4.28 2.17 17.72
C LEU A 3 -3.15 1.72 16.79
N LEU A 4 -1.91 2.10 17.11
CA LEU A 4 -0.73 1.75 16.31
C LEU A 4 -0.52 0.23 16.29
N THR A 5 -0.73 -0.44 17.43
CA THR A 5 -0.74 -1.90 17.50
C THR A 5 -1.78 -2.52 16.57
N ALA A 6 -3.01 -1.98 16.52
CA ALA A 6 -4.05 -2.48 15.61
C ALA A 6 -3.62 -2.34 14.12
N LEU A 7 -3.03 -1.21 13.75
CA LEU A 7 -2.54 -1.00 12.38
C LEU A 7 -1.41 -1.97 12.01
N VAL A 8 -0.48 -2.22 12.94
CA VAL A 8 0.60 -3.21 12.74
C VAL A 8 0.02 -4.61 12.59
N VAL A 9 -1.01 -4.97 13.36
CA VAL A 9 -1.71 -6.25 13.21
C VAL A 9 -2.30 -6.38 11.80
N PHE A 10 -2.90 -5.33 11.23
CA PHE A 10 -3.42 -5.38 9.86
C PHE A 10 -2.33 -5.66 8.82
N ILE A 11 -1.16 -5.04 8.96
CA ILE A 11 0.00 -5.29 8.09
C ILE A 11 0.47 -6.74 8.21
N VAL A 12 0.59 -7.25 9.44
CA VAL A 12 1.02 -8.63 9.71
C VAL A 12 0.02 -9.64 9.15
N LEU A 13 -1.29 -9.41 9.30
CA LEU A 13 -2.34 -10.27 8.73
C LEU A 13 -2.22 -10.36 7.22
N MET A 14 -1.98 -9.23 6.53
CA MET A 14 -1.75 -9.24 5.09
C MET A 14 -0.44 -9.96 4.72
N GLY A 15 0.63 -9.80 5.50
CA GLY A 15 1.88 -10.53 5.29
C GLY A 15 1.67 -12.05 5.37
N ILE A 16 0.94 -12.53 6.39
CA ILE A 16 0.61 -13.94 6.56
C ILE A 16 -0.23 -14.44 5.38
N ASP A 17 -1.27 -13.70 5.00
CA ASP A 17 -2.17 -14.09 3.91
C ASP A 17 -1.49 -14.09 2.53
N GLY A 18 -0.64 -13.10 2.27
CA GLY A 18 0.20 -13.02 1.08
C GLY A 18 1.19 -14.16 0.98
N LEU A 19 1.89 -14.47 2.08
CA LEU A 19 2.81 -15.62 2.14
C LEU A 19 2.08 -16.95 1.96
N ASN A 20 0.94 -17.15 2.64
CA ASN A 20 0.14 -18.36 2.50
C ASN A 20 -0.30 -18.60 1.04
N SER A 21 -0.75 -17.53 0.37
CA SER A 21 -1.15 -17.59 -1.04
C SER A 21 0.03 -17.77 -1.99
N TYR A 22 1.20 -17.22 -1.66
CA TYR A 22 2.40 -17.35 -2.48
C TYR A 22 2.99 -18.77 -2.42
N LEU A 23 2.90 -19.44 -1.28
CA LEU A 23 3.39 -20.82 -1.11
C LEU A 23 2.66 -21.82 -2.01
N THR A 24 1.43 -21.53 -2.43
CA THR A 24 0.66 -22.38 -3.35
C THR A 24 1.30 -22.50 -4.74
N PHE A 25 2.16 -21.55 -5.14
CA PHE A 25 2.91 -21.62 -6.39
C PHE A 25 4.01 -22.70 -6.39
N PHE A 26 4.39 -23.22 -5.22
CA PHE A 26 5.45 -24.21 -5.10
C PHE A 26 4.86 -25.58 -4.74
N PRO A 27 4.93 -26.58 -5.64
CA PRO A 27 4.41 -27.91 -5.37
C PRO A 27 5.05 -28.52 -4.11
N GLY A 28 4.22 -28.96 -3.15
CA GLY A 28 4.66 -29.71 -1.96
C GLY A 28 4.95 -28.87 -0.70
N LEU A 29 4.82 -27.54 -0.75
CA LEU A 29 4.89 -26.71 0.45
C LEU A 29 3.53 -26.65 1.17
N PRO A 30 3.49 -26.80 2.51
CA PRO A 30 2.24 -26.73 3.25
C PRO A 30 1.71 -25.29 3.26
N HIS A 31 0.44 -25.12 2.87
CA HIS A 31 -0.31 -23.88 3.08
C HIS A 31 -1.26 -24.07 4.28
N LEU A 32 -1.41 -23.03 5.11
CA LEU A 32 -2.21 -23.03 6.34
C LEU A 32 -3.71 -23.16 6.05
N TYR A 33 -4.18 -22.54 4.97
CA TYR A 33 -5.56 -22.58 4.50
C TYR A 33 -5.62 -22.40 2.98
N GLU A 34 -6.76 -22.75 2.38
CA GLU A 34 -7.00 -22.57 0.95
C GLU A 34 -7.14 -21.08 0.60
N PRO A 35 -6.32 -20.52 -0.30
CA PRO A 35 -6.37 -19.11 -0.66
C PRO A 35 -7.75 -18.74 -1.22
N SER A 36 -8.36 -17.69 -0.66
CA SER A 36 -9.64 -17.15 -1.16
C SER A 36 -9.50 -15.68 -1.53
N ASN A 37 -10.19 -15.26 -2.59
CA ASN A 37 -10.19 -13.87 -3.03
C ASN A 37 -10.79 -12.93 -1.97
N ILE A 38 -11.75 -13.41 -1.19
CA ILE A 38 -12.37 -12.64 -0.10
C ILE A 38 -11.36 -12.34 0.99
N CYS A 39 -10.61 -13.36 1.45
CA CYS A 39 -9.58 -13.17 2.47
C CYS A 39 -8.56 -12.13 2.00
N ARG A 40 -8.06 -12.29 0.77
CA ARG A 40 -7.09 -11.38 0.15
C ARG A 40 -7.60 -9.95 -0.03
N LEU A 41 -8.87 -9.80 -0.36
CA LEU A 41 -9.50 -8.49 -0.48
C LEU A 41 -9.60 -7.82 0.91
N VAL A 42 -10.02 -8.55 1.95
CA VAL A 42 -10.16 -8.02 3.31
C VAL A 42 -8.79 -7.65 3.89
N THR A 43 -7.82 -8.58 3.88
CA THR A 43 -6.47 -8.36 4.41
C THR A 43 -5.75 -7.23 3.65
N GLY A 44 -5.87 -7.21 2.32
CA GLY A 44 -5.35 -6.13 1.49
C GLY A 44 -5.96 -4.77 1.80
N THR A 45 -7.28 -4.70 2.00
CA THR A 45 -7.97 -3.44 2.35
C THR A 45 -7.54 -2.94 3.73
N LEU A 46 -7.44 -3.82 4.72
CA LEU A 46 -6.98 -3.48 6.08
C LEU A 46 -5.53 -2.97 6.06
N ASN A 47 -4.66 -3.62 5.29
CA ASN A 47 -3.28 -3.18 5.11
C ASN A 47 -3.21 -1.82 4.39
N GLY A 48 -4.00 -1.60 3.34
CA GLY A 48 -4.07 -0.32 2.66
C GLY A 48 -4.47 0.81 3.61
N LEU A 49 -5.45 0.56 4.50
CA LEU A 49 -5.85 1.51 5.54
C LEU A 49 -4.71 1.79 6.53
N ALA A 50 -4.02 0.75 7.00
CA ALA A 50 -2.89 0.89 7.91
C ALA A 50 -1.75 1.70 7.28
N LEU A 51 -1.39 1.38 6.04
CA LEU A 51 -0.36 2.09 5.30
C LEU A 51 -0.74 3.54 5.06
N ALA A 52 -1.97 3.85 4.63
CA ALA A 52 -2.41 5.23 4.46
C ALA A 52 -2.33 6.02 5.77
N THR A 53 -2.74 5.42 6.88
CA THR A 53 -2.73 6.07 8.21
C THR A 53 -1.32 6.31 8.73
N ILE A 54 -0.35 5.44 8.41
CA ILE A 54 1.04 5.54 8.88
C ILE A 54 1.89 6.39 7.92
N VAL A 55 1.82 6.13 6.62
CA VAL A 55 2.69 6.77 5.63
C VAL A 55 2.30 8.23 5.43
N PHE A 56 1.01 8.58 5.46
CA PHE A 56 0.58 9.96 5.28
C PHE A 56 1.23 10.96 6.26
N PRO A 57 1.15 10.77 7.60
CA PRO A 57 1.77 11.69 8.53
C PRO A 57 3.30 11.66 8.41
N VAL A 58 3.91 10.48 8.25
CA VAL A 58 5.37 10.36 8.12
C VAL A 58 5.86 11.10 6.87
N PHE A 59 5.18 10.98 5.73
CA PHE A 59 5.48 11.75 4.53
C PHE A 59 5.41 13.26 4.77
N ASN A 60 4.36 13.72 5.44
CA ASN A 60 4.22 15.15 5.77
C ASN A 60 5.36 15.63 6.68
N PHE A 61 5.77 14.84 7.68
CA PHE A 61 6.93 15.15 8.53
C PHE A 61 8.26 15.09 7.77
N THR A 62 8.42 14.20 6.80
CA THR A 62 9.66 14.14 6.01
C THR A 62 9.76 15.31 5.05
N LEU A 63 8.64 15.75 4.48
CA LEU A 63 8.62 16.76 3.43
C LEU A 63 8.64 18.19 3.99
N TRP A 64 7.65 18.53 4.81
CA TRP A 64 7.36 19.92 5.18
C TRP A 64 8.23 20.39 6.35
N ARG A 65 8.68 21.65 6.29
CA ARG A 65 9.44 22.27 7.37
C ARG A 65 8.62 22.44 8.66
N THR A 66 7.34 22.77 8.52
CA THR A 66 6.43 23.01 9.64
C THR A 66 5.18 22.16 9.47
N VAL A 67 4.96 21.24 10.41
CA VAL A 67 3.82 20.32 10.42
C VAL A 67 2.96 20.58 11.66
N ASP A 68 1.64 20.59 11.50
CA ASP A 68 0.72 20.60 12.63
C ASP A 68 0.73 19.21 13.28
N PRO A 69 1.10 19.08 14.57
CA PRO A 69 1.26 17.79 15.26
C PRO A 69 -0.07 17.06 15.59
N GLN A 70 -1.12 17.28 14.79
CA GLN A 70 -2.41 16.62 14.99
C GLN A 70 -2.32 15.12 14.69
N PRO A 71 -2.82 14.26 15.59
CA PRO A 71 -2.89 12.83 15.32
C PRO A 71 -3.91 12.55 14.20
N VAL A 72 -3.52 11.71 13.24
CA VAL A 72 -4.37 11.27 12.13
C VAL A 72 -5.60 10.50 12.61
N LEU A 73 -5.43 9.68 13.66
CA LEU A 73 -6.51 9.01 14.38
C LEU A 73 -6.47 9.40 15.85
N ARG A 74 -7.54 10.05 16.32
CA ARG A 74 -7.68 10.52 17.70
C ARG A 74 -8.18 9.41 18.61
N ASN A 75 -9.02 8.51 18.10
CA ASN A 75 -9.67 7.47 18.89
C ASN A 75 -10.12 6.28 18.04
N PHE A 76 -10.61 5.23 18.71
CA PHE A 76 -11.14 4.03 18.07
C PHE A 76 -12.44 4.27 17.29
N VAL A 77 -13.17 5.35 17.55
CA VAL A 77 -14.39 5.68 16.81
C VAL A 77 -14.03 6.08 15.38
N GLU A 78 -13.02 6.94 15.21
CA GLU A 78 -12.50 7.30 13.89
C GLU A 78 -11.96 6.07 13.12
N LEU A 79 -11.22 5.20 13.81
CA LEU A 79 -10.80 3.92 13.22
C LEU A 79 -12.00 3.05 12.81
N SER A 80 -13.04 2.98 13.64
CA SER A 80 -14.24 2.19 13.35
C SER A 80 -15.01 2.72 12.15
N VAL A 81 -15.10 4.05 11.99
CA VAL A 81 -15.70 4.68 10.80
C VAL A 81 -14.92 4.30 9.54
N LEU A 82 -13.58 4.31 9.60
CA LEU A 82 -12.75 3.87 8.49
C LEU A 82 -12.93 2.39 8.18
N LEU A 83 -13.03 1.53 9.21
CA LEU A 83 -13.27 0.10 9.04
C LEU A 83 -14.66 -0.19 8.44
N VAL A 84 -15.69 0.55 8.83
CA VAL A 84 -17.03 0.44 8.23
C VAL A 84 -16.99 0.87 6.77
N THR A 85 -16.25 1.93 6.45
CA THR A 85 -16.07 2.40 5.07
C THR A 85 -15.31 1.36 4.22
N ALA A 86 -14.23 0.80 4.77
CA ALA A 86 -13.48 -0.28 4.15
C ALA A 86 -14.36 -1.52 3.91
N LEU A 87 -15.17 -1.91 4.89
CA LEU A 87 -16.11 -3.03 4.77
C LEU A 87 -17.14 -2.77 3.67
N ALA A 88 -17.69 -1.55 3.60
CA ALA A 88 -18.62 -1.18 2.53
C ALA A 88 -17.97 -1.31 1.14
N LEU A 89 -16.71 -0.88 0.97
CA LEU A 89 -15.97 -1.06 -0.28
C LEU A 89 -15.77 -2.54 -0.62
N VAL A 90 -15.40 -3.38 0.36
CA VAL A 90 -15.26 -4.82 0.16
C VAL A 90 -16.59 -5.45 -0.29
N LEU A 91 -17.70 -5.06 0.33
CA LEU A 91 -19.03 -5.55 -0.05
C LEU A 91 -19.45 -5.09 -1.45
N VAL A 92 -19.14 -3.86 -1.84
CA VAL A 92 -19.39 -3.35 -3.19
C VAL A 92 -18.59 -4.14 -4.24
N MET A 93 -17.32 -4.44 -3.94
CA MET A 93 -16.48 -5.24 -4.83
C MET A 93 -16.99 -6.68 -4.93
N GLN A 94 -17.44 -7.27 -3.82
CA GLN A 94 -18.07 -8.59 -3.77
C GLN A 94 -19.41 -8.65 -4.51
N ALA A 95 -20.15 -7.54 -4.58
CA ALA A 95 -21.40 -7.47 -5.31
C ALA A 95 -21.21 -7.43 -6.84
N GLU A 96 -19.95 -7.35 -7.32
CA GLU A 96 -19.56 -7.40 -8.74
C GLU A 96 -20.35 -6.42 -9.63
N ILE A 97 -20.72 -5.25 -9.09
CA ILE A 97 -21.51 -4.27 -9.82
C ILE A 97 -20.63 -3.67 -10.94
N GLY A 98 -20.85 -4.12 -12.18
CA GLY A 98 -19.96 -3.86 -13.31
C GLY A 98 -19.56 -2.39 -13.52
N PHE A 99 -20.47 -1.44 -13.29
CA PHE A 99 -20.17 -0.01 -13.41
C PHE A 99 -19.21 0.52 -12.34
N LEU A 100 -19.24 -0.03 -11.12
CA LEU A 100 -18.40 0.40 -9.98
C LEU A 100 -17.00 -0.23 -10.02
N LEU A 101 -16.86 -1.41 -10.61
CA LEU A 101 -15.58 -2.13 -10.66
C LEU A 101 -14.51 -1.36 -11.45
N TYR A 102 -14.87 -0.70 -12.55
CA TYR A 102 -13.89 0.01 -13.38
C TYR A 102 -13.29 1.25 -12.69
N PRO A 103 -14.10 2.17 -12.11
CA PRO A 103 -13.58 3.25 -11.27
C PRO A 103 -12.76 2.75 -10.08
N LEU A 104 -13.23 1.70 -9.39
CA LEU A 104 -12.52 1.14 -8.24
C LEU A 104 -11.16 0.54 -8.62
N ALA A 105 -11.06 -0.11 -9.77
CA ALA A 105 -9.79 -0.63 -10.28
C ALA A 105 -8.80 0.51 -10.56
N LEU A 106 -9.24 1.60 -11.23
CA LEU A 106 -8.40 2.77 -11.48
C LEU A 106 -7.92 3.43 -10.19
N VAL A 107 -8.83 3.63 -9.23
CA VAL A 107 -8.48 4.20 -7.90
C VAL A 107 -7.50 3.30 -7.16
N SER A 108 -7.70 1.98 -7.20
CA SER A 108 -6.80 1.00 -6.58
C SER A 108 -5.41 1.05 -7.19
N THR A 109 -5.30 0.99 -8.52
CA THR A 109 -4.01 1.08 -9.22
C THR A 109 -3.32 2.42 -8.96
N ALA A 110 -4.07 3.53 -8.99
CA ALA A 110 -3.54 4.85 -8.66
C ALA A 110 -3.07 4.92 -7.20
N GLY A 111 -3.80 4.30 -6.26
CA GLY A 111 -3.43 4.21 -4.85
C GLY A 111 -2.12 3.47 -4.63
N VAL A 112 -1.91 2.35 -5.31
CA VAL A 112 -0.64 1.60 -5.25
C VAL A 112 0.52 2.47 -5.78
N LEU A 113 0.34 3.11 -6.94
CA LEU A 113 1.36 3.97 -7.52
C LEU A 113 1.67 5.18 -6.63
N ALA A 114 0.63 5.80 -6.04
CA ALA A 114 0.78 6.91 -5.11
C ALA A 114 1.54 6.47 -3.85
N MET A 115 1.20 5.31 -3.27
CA MET A 115 1.91 4.79 -2.10
C MET A 115 3.39 4.55 -2.37
N LEU A 116 3.74 3.91 -3.50
CA LEU A 116 5.14 3.72 -3.89
C LEU A 116 5.83 5.06 -4.10
N THR A 117 5.16 6.00 -4.77
CA THR A 117 5.70 7.34 -5.01
C THR A 117 6.03 8.04 -3.70
N LEU A 118 5.11 8.05 -2.73
CA LEU A 118 5.33 8.67 -1.43
C LEU A 118 6.50 8.04 -0.68
N ILE A 119 6.57 6.71 -0.63
CA ILE A 119 7.66 5.98 0.05
C ILE A 119 8.99 6.29 -0.63
N ASN A 120 9.05 6.23 -1.96
CA ASN A 120 10.26 6.50 -2.72
C ASN A 120 10.71 7.96 -2.61
N SER A 121 9.78 8.91 -2.65
CA SER A 121 10.07 10.31 -2.38
C SER A 121 10.66 10.52 -0.99
N MET A 122 10.11 9.86 0.03
CA MET A 122 10.66 9.91 1.38
C MET A 122 12.08 9.37 1.39
N ILE A 123 12.31 8.14 0.90
CA ILE A 123 13.65 7.54 0.85
C ILE A 123 14.65 8.49 0.18
N LEU A 124 14.29 9.09 -0.96
CA LEU A 124 15.14 10.04 -1.67
C LEU A 124 15.44 11.31 -0.84
N LEU A 125 14.44 11.86 -0.15
CA LEU A 125 14.63 13.02 0.75
C LEU A 125 15.58 12.69 1.90
N ILE A 126 15.42 11.52 2.54
CA ILE A 126 16.28 11.05 3.62
C ILE A 126 17.72 10.86 3.11
N LEU A 127 17.90 10.20 1.96
CA LEU A 127 19.21 9.96 1.35
C LEU A 127 19.90 11.26 0.93
N ALA A 128 19.15 12.22 0.40
CA ALA A 128 19.64 13.54 0.05
C ALA A 128 19.87 14.44 1.28
N ARG A 129 19.47 14.00 2.48
CA ARG A 129 19.45 14.78 3.73
C ARG A 129 18.68 16.10 3.61
N ARG A 130 17.62 16.12 2.81
CA ARG A 130 16.75 17.29 2.57
C ARG A 130 15.39 17.13 3.25
N GLU A 131 15.39 16.47 4.40
CA GLU A 131 14.18 16.29 5.22
C GLU A 131 13.78 17.63 5.84
N ASN A 132 12.48 17.90 5.97
CA ASN A 132 11.93 19.12 6.59
C ASN A 132 12.37 20.43 5.90
N GLU A 133 12.70 20.42 4.60
CA GLU A 133 13.11 21.63 3.89
C GLU A 133 11.97 22.31 3.11
N ALA A 134 10.88 21.60 2.78
CA ALA A 134 9.84 22.15 1.91
C ALA A 134 8.96 23.19 2.63
N GLU A 135 8.76 24.35 1.98
CA GLU A 135 7.83 25.39 2.45
C GLU A 135 6.64 25.55 1.49
N THR A 136 6.83 25.22 0.22
CA THR A 136 5.81 25.38 -0.83
C THR A 136 5.54 24.07 -1.57
N TRP A 137 4.38 23.97 -2.21
CA TRP A 137 4.04 22.84 -3.10
C TRP A 137 4.99 22.70 -4.30
N GLY A 138 5.68 23.78 -4.68
CA GLY A 138 6.73 23.73 -5.70
C GLY A 138 7.93 22.90 -5.25
N ASP A 139 8.30 22.99 -3.97
CA ASP A 139 9.41 22.22 -3.39
C ASP A 139 9.07 20.74 -3.31
N ALA A 140 7.79 20.40 -3.16
CA ALA A 140 7.30 19.03 -3.14
C ALA A 140 7.29 18.35 -4.52
N LEU A 141 7.21 19.13 -5.60
CA LEU A 141 7.09 18.58 -6.96
C LEU A 141 8.33 17.77 -7.35
N LEU A 142 9.53 18.26 -7.04
CA LEU A 142 10.77 17.60 -7.41
C LEU A 142 10.93 16.23 -6.69
N PRO A 143 10.78 16.12 -5.35
CA PRO A 143 10.76 14.84 -4.65
C PRO A 143 9.68 13.89 -5.15
N LEU A 144 8.46 14.39 -5.43
CA LEU A 144 7.34 13.58 -5.92
C LEU A 144 7.60 13.03 -7.32
N LEU A 145 8.12 13.84 -8.23
CA LEU A 145 8.47 13.39 -9.58
C LEU A 145 9.61 12.36 -9.53
N ALA A 146 10.63 12.58 -8.70
CA ALA A 146 11.72 11.63 -8.53
C ALA A 146 11.25 10.30 -7.88
N GLY A 147 10.35 10.37 -6.91
CA GLY A 147 9.72 9.19 -6.32
C GLY A 147 8.84 8.45 -7.33
N LEU A 148 8.11 9.18 -8.18
CA LEU A 148 7.26 8.60 -9.21
C LEU A 148 8.08 7.89 -10.28
N THR A 149 9.16 8.52 -10.77
CA THR A 149 10.05 7.87 -11.75
C THR A 149 10.68 6.61 -11.18
N LEU A 150 11.15 6.66 -9.93
CA LEU A 150 11.68 5.48 -9.24
C LEU A 150 10.62 4.38 -9.10
N SER A 151 9.38 4.73 -8.72
CA SER A 151 8.27 3.77 -8.59
C SER A 151 7.92 3.10 -9.91
N VAL A 152 7.88 3.85 -11.01
CA VAL A 152 7.65 3.30 -12.35
C VAL A 152 8.79 2.36 -12.74
N LEU A 153 10.04 2.75 -12.45
CA LEU A 153 11.21 1.90 -12.70
C LEU A 153 11.17 0.62 -11.86
N GLU A 154 10.75 0.67 -10.60
CA GLU A 154 10.61 -0.50 -9.73
C GLU A 154 9.54 -1.46 -10.27
N ILE A 155 8.37 -0.94 -10.65
CA ILE A 155 7.30 -1.76 -11.25
C ILE A 155 7.79 -2.40 -12.56
N ALA A 156 8.46 -1.62 -13.41
CA ALA A 156 9.01 -2.12 -14.67
C ALA A 156 10.09 -3.19 -14.44
N ALA A 157 10.99 -2.98 -13.46
CA ALA A 157 12.03 -3.92 -13.09
C ALA A 157 11.43 -5.22 -12.54
N MET A 158 10.44 -5.16 -11.65
CA MET A 158 9.71 -6.33 -11.18
C MET A 158 9.05 -7.09 -12.33
N GLY A 159 8.45 -6.37 -13.28
CA GLY A 159 7.87 -6.94 -14.49
C GLY A 159 8.91 -7.65 -15.38
N ALA A 160 10.08 -7.05 -15.57
CA ALA A 160 11.18 -7.62 -16.35
C ALA A 160 11.79 -8.86 -15.67
N VAL A 161 12.04 -8.80 -14.36
CA VAL A 161 12.51 -9.94 -13.57
C VAL A 161 11.52 -11.09 -13.67
N ARG A 162 10.22 -10.81 -13.51
CA ARG A 162 9.17 -11.81 -13.68
C ARG A 162 9.24 -12.46 -15.07
N ALA A 163 9.31 -11.68 -16.13
CA ALA A 163 9.38 -12.20 -17.51
C ALA A 163 10.62 -13.07 -17.76
N LEU A 164 11.78 -12.67 -17.22
CA LEU A 164 13.00 -13.46 -17.28
C LEU A 164 12.84 -14.80 -16.55
N LEU A 165 12.27 -14.79 -15.35
CA LEU A 165 12.05 -16.01 -14.57
C LEU A 165 11.06 -16.97 -15.27
N THR A 166 10.00 -16.47 -15.90
CA THR A 166 9.09 -17.29 -16.73
C THR A 166 9.85 -17.97 -17.85
N HIS A 167 10.69 -17.19 -18.55
CA HIS A 167 11.43 -17.68 -19.72
C HIS A 167 12.46 -18.75 -19.34
N TYR A 168 13.21 -18.55 -18.25
CA TYR A 168 14.27 -19.48 -17.85
C TYR A 168 13.76 -20.72 -17.09
N TYR A 169 12.73 -20.58 -16.25
CA TYR A 169 12.28 -21.64 -15.35
C TYR A 169 10.93 -22.26 -15.75
N GLY A 170 10.31 -21.80 -16.84
CA GLY A 170 9.03 -22.32 -17.33
C GLY A 170 7.88 -22.19 -16.32
N LEU A 171 8.01 -21.27 -15.35
CA LEU A 171 7.02 -21.06 -14.29
C LEU A 171 5.77 -20.40 -14.88
N SER A 172 4.65 -21.11 -14.86
CA SER A 172 3.33 -20.55 -15.19
C SER A 172 2.76 -19.88 -13.95
N PHE A 173 3.05 -18.59 -13.78
CA PHE A 173 2.28 -17.73 -12.87
C PHE A 173 1.24 -16.93 -13.65
#